data_AF-A0AAJ6JL27-F1
#
_entry.id   AF-A0AAJ6JL27-F1
#
_cell.length_a   1.000
_cell.length_b   1.000
_cell.length_c   1.000
_cell.angle_alpha   90.00
_cell.angle_beta   90.00
_cell.angle_gamma   90.00
#
_symmetry.space_group_name_H-M   'P 1'
#
loop_
_entity.id
_entity.type
_entity.pdbx_description
1 polymer ?
#
loop_
_entity_poly.entity_id
_entity_poly.type
_entity_poly.pdbx_seq_one_letter_code
_entity_poly.pdbx_strand_id
1 'polypeptide(L)' 'MGLAQYAVVPVHDEWGVLHDGNLNGGYATKEAAFESAAAAASLAIQEGHEVHVSVPAREEREPALGQRAP' A
#
# COMPACT_ATOMS: atom_id res chain seq x y z
N MET A 1 -10.94 -12.43 -18.74
CA MET A 1 -11.12 -11.27 -17.84
C MET A 1 -10.49 -11.66 -16.51
N GLY A 2 -9.29 -11.15 -16.20
CA GLY A 2 -8.55 -11.47 -14.97
C GLY A 2 -8.78 -10.41 -13.89
N LEU A 3 -8.40 -10.74 -12.65
CA LEU A 3 -8.41 -9.82 -11.51
C LEU A 3 -6.96 -9.46 -11.18
N ALA A 4 -6.62 -8.17 -11.20
CA ALA A 4 -5.33 -7.65 -10.76
C ALA A 4 -5.47 -7.05 -9.35
N GLN A 5 -4.79 -7.65 -8.39
CA GLN A 5 -4.81 -7.19 -6.99
C GLN A 5 -3.50 -6.50 -6.63
N TYR A 6 -3.60 -5.33 -6.01
CA TYR A 6 -2.47 -4.56 -5.52
C TYR A 6 -2.72 -4.17 -4.07
N ALA A 7 -1.81 -4.55 -3.18
CA ALA A 7 -1.87 -4.16 -1.78
C ALA A 7 -0.63 -3.37 -1.39
N VAL A 8 -0.82 -2.13 -0.95
CA VAL A 8 0.25 -1.37 -0.31
C VAL A 8 0.49 -1.98 1.07
N VAL A 9 1.72 -2.35 1.38
CA VAL A 9 2.08 -3.00 2.64
C VAL A 9 3.32 -2.33 3.25
N PRO A 10 3.40 -2.23 4.59
CA PRO A 10 4.63 -1.85 5.25
C PRO A 10 5.68 -2.97 5.09
N VAL A 11 6.92 -2.59 4.81
CA VAL A 11 8.07 -3.51 4.66
C VAL A 11 9.23 -2.93 5.47
N HIS A 12 9.44 -3.43 6.69
CA HIS A 12 10.37 -2.83 7.65
C HIS A 12 10.08 -1.34 7.87
N ASP A 13 11.05 -0.46 7.58
CA ASP A 13 10.94 1.00 7.67
C ASP A 13 10.50 1.67 6.36
N GLU A 14 10.13 0.86 5.35
CA GLU A 14 9.73 1.29 4.02
C GLU A 14 8.32 0.80 3.67
N TRP A 15 7.89 1.12 2.46
CA TRP A 15 6.63 0.68 1.87
C TRP A 15 6.88 -0.19 0.64
N GLY A 16 5.93 -1.07 0.35
CA GLY A 16 5.94 -1.93 -0.82
C GLY A 16 4.54 -2.14 -1.38
N VAL A 17 4.49 -2.68 -2.59
CA VAL A 17 3.27 -3.11 -3.29
C VAL A 17 3.34 -4.61 -3.50
N LEU A 18 2.42 -5.34 -2.88
CA LEU A 18 2.21 -6.76 -3.12
C LEU A 18 1.22 -6.93 -4.27
N HIS A 19 1.64 -7.66 -5.30
CA HIS A 19 0.84 -7.99 -6.47
C HIS A 19 1.08 -9.45 -6.87
N ASP A 20 0.03 -10.28 -6.90
CA ASP A 20 0.09 -11.71 -7.25
C ASP A 20 1.18 -12.51 -6.53
N GLY A 21 1.42 -12.17 -5.26
CA GLY A 21 2.45 -12.80 -4.42
C GLY A 21 3.86 -12.24 -4.61
N ASN A 22 4.06 -11.30 -5.52
CA ASN A 22 5.31 -10.58 -5.72
C ASN A 22 5.29 -9.23 -4.97
N LEU A 23 6.29 -9.01 -4.13
CA LEU A 23 6.46 -7.78 -3.37
C LEU A 23 7.47 -6.87 -4.06
N ASN A 24 7.01 -5.74 -4.58
CA ASN A 24 7.86 -4.65 -5.04
C ASN A 24 8.03 -3.64 -3.89
N GLY A 25 9.21 -3.62 -3.26
CA GLY A 25 9.52 -2.76 -2.11
C GLY A 25 10.41 -1.56 -2.45
N GLY A 26 10.88 -0.85 -1.41
CA GLY A 26 11.85 0.24 -1.52
C GLY A 26 11.23 1.64 -1.67
N TYR A 27 9.95 1.81 -1.33
CA TYR A 27 9.30 3.11 -1.35
C TYR A 27 9.44 3.79 0.01
N ALA A 28 9.98 5.01 0.01
CA ALA A 28 10.17 5.79 1.24
C ALA A 28 8.85 6.18 1.93
N THR A 29 7.75 6.28 1.17
CA THR A 29 6.44 6.69 1.71
C THR A 29 5.32 5.78 1.21
N LYS A 30 4.24 5.73 1.99
CA LYS A 30 3.02 5.00 1.65
C LYS A 30 2.42 5.52 0.35
N GLU A 31 2.42 6.83 0.18
CA GLU A 31 1.90 7.53 -0.99
C GLU A 31 2.69 7.17 -2.25
N ALA A 32 4.04 7.08 -2.16
CA ALA A 32 4.87 6.67 -3.29
C ALA A 32 4.59 5.22 -3.73
N ALA A 33 4.40 4.31 -2.77
CA ALA A 33 3.99 2.94 -3.08
C ALA A 33 2.60 2.91 -3.73
N PHE A 34 1.65 3.72 -3.24
CA PHE A 34 0.31 3.81 -3.82
C PHE A 34 0.33 4.38 -5.24
N GLU A 35 1.06 5.46 -5.50
CA GLU A 35 1.18 6.03 -6.85
C GLU A 35 1.76 5.01 -7.84
N SER A 36 2.77 4.24 -7.42
CA SER A 36 3.31 3.17 -8.24
C SER A 36 2.28 2.05 -8.49
N ALA A 37 1.51 1.66 -7.48
CA ALA A 37 0.43 0.68 -7.63
C ALA A 37 -0.68 1.18 -8.56
N ALA A 38 -1.07 2.46 -8.45
CA ALA A 38 -2.08 3.10 -9.28
C ALA A 38 -1.65 3.19 -10.75
N ALA A 39 -0.37 3.46 -11.00
CA ALA A 39 0.20 3.43 -12.35
C ALA A 39 0.11 2.02 -12.98
N ALA A 40 0.49 0.97 -12.24
CA ALA A 40 0.37 -0.41 -12.69
C ALA A 40 -1.10 -0.84 -12.90
N ALA A 41 -1.98 -0.47 -11.97
CA ALA A 41 -3.42 -0.67 -12.06
C ALA A 41 -4.01 -0.07 -13.34
N SER A 42 -3.55 1.11 -13.76
CA SER A 42 -4.03 1.78 -14.97
C SER A 42 -3.74 0.97 -16.24
N LEU A 43 -2.62 0.25 -16.28
CA LEU A 43 -2.31 -0.68 -17.37
C LEU A 43 -3.25 -1.89 -17.36
N ALA A 44 -3.50 -2.49 -16.20
CA ALA A 44 -4.43 -3.61 -16.07
C ALA A 44 -5.87 -3.23 -16.49
N ILE A 45 -6.31 -1.99 -16.20
CA ILE A 45 -7.59 -1.46 -16.68
C ILE A 45 -7.61 -1.41 -18.21
N GLN A 46 -6.54 -0.94 -18.85
CA GLN A 46 -6.45 -0.88 -20.31
C GLN A 46 -6.53 -2.27 -20.96
N GLU A 47 -6.05 -3.30 -20.28
CA GLU A 47 -6.14 -4.71 -20.70
C GLU A 47 -7.52 -5.35 -20.42
N GLY A 48 -8.44 -4.62 -19.78
CA GLY A 48 -9.78 -5.11 -19.45
C GLY A 48 -9.83 -6.01 -18.21
N HIS A 49 -8.84 -5.89 -17.32
CA HIS A 49 -8.85 -6.58 -16.03
C HIS A 49 -9.70 -5.84 -15.00
N GLU A 50 -10.34 -6.59 -14.11
CA GLU A 50 -10.86 -6.03 -12.86
C GLU A 50 -9.67 -5.67 -11.97
N VAL A 51 -9.73 -4.54 -11.27
CA VAL A 51 -8.61 -4.05 -10.47
C VAL A 51 -9.03 -3.69 -9.06
N HIS A 52 -8.34 -4.27 -8.08
CA HIS A 52 -8.46 -3.91 -6.68
C HIS A 52 -7.14 -3.33 -6.17
N VAL A 53 -7.21 -2.12 -5.60
CA VAL A 53 -6.09 -1.48 -4.92
C VAL A 53 -6.47 -1.23 -3.46
N SER A 54 -5.71 -1.79 -2.53
CA SER A 54 -5.91 -1.58 -1.10
C SER A 54 -4.74 -0.86 -0.46
N VAL A 55 -5.02 0.11 0.40
CA VAL A 55 -4.03 0.85 1.18
C VAL A 55 -4.41 0.75 2.65
N PRO A 56 -3.49 0.36 3.55
CA PRO A 56 -3.79 0.27 4.97
C PRO A 56 -4.04 1.66 5.54
N ALA A 57 -5.03 1.74 6.43
CA ALA A 57 -5.27 2.93 7.22
C ALA A 57 -3.98 3.36 7.93
N ARG A 58 -3.89 4.64 8.29
CA ARG A 58 -2.84 5.09 9.19
C ARG A 58 -3.08 4.39 10.52
N GLU A 59 -2.10 3.65 11.03
CA GLU A 59 -2.13 3.21 12.42
C GLU A 59 -2.19 4.48 13.28
N GLU A 60 -3.29 4.66 14.02
CA GLU A 60 -3.37 5.64 15.08
C GLU A 60 -2.28 5.27 16.08
N ARG A 61 -1.19 6.05 16.04
CA ARG A 61 -0.10 6.00 17.01
C ARG A 61 -0.75 5.91 18.39
N GLU A 62 -0.54 4.81 19.11
CA GLU A 62 -1.01 4.67 20.49
C GLU A 62 -0.67 5.97 21.24
N PRO A 63 -1.63 6.60 21.95
CA PRO A 63 -1.32 7.81 22.69
C PRO A 63 -0.22 7.43 23.68
N ALA A 64 0.93 8.08 23.55
CA ALA A 64 2.05 7.87 24.45
C ALA A 64 1.53 7.99 25.89
N LEU A 65 1.56 6.87 26.62
CA LEU A 65 1.16 6.80 28.02
C LEU A 65 2.13 7.69 28.81
N GLY A 66 1.76 8.96 28.96
CA GLY A 66 2.63 10.01 29.44
C GLY A 66 1.86 11.24 29.94
N GLN A 67 0.61 11.06 30.37
CA GLN A 67 -0.03 12.05 31.24
C GLN A 67 0.25 11.68 32.69
N ARG A 68 1.46 11.99 33.17
CA ARG A 68 1.67 12.34 34.58
C ARG A 68 1.25 13.79 34.73
N ALA A 69 0.11 14.04 35.37
CA ALA A 69 -0.19 15.34 35.95
C ALA A 69 -0.30 15.16 37.48
N PRO A 70 0.28 16.07 38.28
CA PRO A 70 0.17 16.07 39.73
C PRO A 70 -1.23 16.46 40.23
#